data_AF-A0A194XND7-F1
#
_entry.id   AF-A0A194XND7-F1
#
_cell.length_a   1.000
_cell.length_b   1.000
_cell.length_c   1.000
_cell.angle_alpha   90.00
_cell.angle_beta   90.00
_cell.angle_gamma   90.00
#
_symmetry.space_group_name_H-M   'P 1'
#
loop_
_entity.id
_entity.type
_entity.pdbx_description
1 polymer ?
#
loop_
_entity_poly.entity_id
_entity_poly.type
_entity_poly.pdbx_seq_one_letter_code
_entity_poly.pdbx_strand_id
1 'polypeptide(L)'
;MKLSILFTLTAAIHISATSLLLEDRQSANWTIGQQVQTTSGTVKGHPATNDSQVSEYLGIPYAQAPIGDLRFAAPVKYAGNASLNGSAFGFSCPVKQGSSSLPTIQELEAANVTAVGIQVLGILSNDDGVYGEDCLNLNVWTKPQTGEAKKAVLVWIYGGGFNSGSSSIPGYNGANIAELEDVVVVSFNYRLSILGFPGNPSTTNNLALLDQRLAVEWVRDNIANFGGDPTRITLFGQSAGGASVDFYSYAWNSDPIAAGFIPESGTVFSWGLPNSAASSASAWFTVTAALGCGNSASDPATVLSCMRKQTYTAILNAIPASTATGALLGYFGPTVDDTVVFSNYSQRTPASVPMLIGNNNYEAGLFRTEFALSGIFLSDTFWTDFNLQEFTCPTGIRANASLAAKNPTWRYRYFGVFPDMAVSSEAGTYHAAEVPIIFDTVPSSPGPTVAEVSIANYMRGAWAAFAKYPVNGLTGYGWPGYNTSQDSLVRLAYENVTGVNGINPYRYDADCVFVNVSSTNGSESPALPDLGAGVTPTGTGTVPSQTGGGGSSGTGASTGASATSTKSGGGRVEVGGWVWIGMGALVAACLL
;
A
#
# COMPACT_ATOMS: atom_id res chain seq x y z
N MET A 1 52.64 -44.03 -53.22
CA MET A 1 51.68 -44.08 -54.35
C MET A 1 50.27 -43.94 -53.77
N LYS A 2 49.61 -42.79 -54.02
CA LYS A 2 48.16 -42.45 -53.88
C LYS A 2 47.49 -42.73 -52.51
N LEU A 3 47.22 -41.76 -51.63
CA LEU A 3 46.24 -40.64 -51.65
C LEU A 3 44.75 -41.07 -51.71
N SER A 4 44.02 -40.88 -50.60
CA SER A 4 42.57 -40.60 -50.46
C SER A 4 42.26 -40.36 -48.97
N ILE A 5 42.09 -39.11 -48.49
CA ILE A 5 40.81 -38.39 -48.27
C ILE A 5 39.98 -38.98 -47.11
N LEU A 6 39.86 -38.29 -45.96
CA LEU A 6 38.74 -37.39 -45.64
C LEU A 6 38.86 -36.81 -44.20
N PHE A 7 38.56 -35.51 -44.10
CA PHE A 7 38.44 -34.68 -42.90
C PHE A 7 37.29 -35.13 -41.96
N THR A 8 37.51 -35.09 -40.63
CA THR A 8 36.47 -34.72 -39.64
C THR A 8 37.05 -34.18 -38.33
N LEU A 9 36.73 -32.90 -38.10
CA LEU A 9 36.51 -32.13 -36.87
C LEU A 9 37.39 -32.34 -35.62
N THR A 10 38.23 -31.34 -35.37
CA THR A 10 38.64 -30.84 -34.06
C THR A 10 37.52 -30.00 -33.42
N ALA A 11 36.91 -30.48 -32.33
CA ALA A 11 36.27 -29.67 -31.28
C ALA A 11 35.82 -30.56 -30.11
N ALA A 12 36.69 -30.79 -29.12
CA ALA A 12 36.29 -31.39 -27.84
C ALA A 12 37.35 -31.11 -26.77
N ILE A 13 37.55 -29.85 -26.40
CA ILE A 13 38.23 -29.48 -25.15
C ILE A 13 37.44 -28.31 -24.55
N HIS A 14 37.06 -28.47 -23.27
CA HIS A 14 36.31 -27.55 -22.39
C HIS A 14 34.79 -27.70 -22.31
N ILE A 15 34.33 -28.88 -21.91
CA ILE A 15 33.14 -29.00 -21.05
C ILE A 15 33.49 -30.01 -19.95
N SER A 16 32.96 -29.79 -18.75
CA SER A 16 33.17 -30.54 -17.50
C SER A 16 34.18 -29.95 -16.51
N ALA A 17 33.98 -28.68 -16.13
CA ALA A 17 34.47 -28.17 -14.83
C ALA A 17 33.57 -27.06 -14.21
N THR A 18 32.33 -26.90 -14.66
CA THR A 18 31.41 -25.84 -14.16
C THR A 18 30.00 -26.33 -13.84
N SER A 19 29.80 -27.63 -13.67
CA SER A 19 28.46 -28.21 -13.38
C SER A 19 28.38 -28.94 -12.02
N LEU A 20 29.38 -28.78 -11.15
CA LEU A 20 29.46 -29.44 -9.85
C LEU A 20 29.99 -28.48 -8.78
N LEU A 21 29.29 -27.36 -8.56
CA LEU A 21 29.34 -26.56 -7.33
C LEU A 21 27.96 -25.90 -7.05
N LEU A 22 26.88 -26.66 -7.28
CA LEU A 22 25.63 -26.48 -6.53
C LEU A 22 25.45 -27.70 -5.62
N GLU A 23 26.47 -27.98 -4.80
CA GLU A 23 26.26 -28.79 -3.62
C GLU A 23 25.63 -27.88 -2.56
N ASP A 24 24.29 -27.91 -2.55
CA ASP A 24 23.50 -28.17 -1.35
C ASP A 24 24.22 -27.92 -0.01
N ARG A 25 24.51 -26.65 0.30
CA ARG A 25 24.59 -26.25 1.70
C ARG A 25 23.16 -25.98 2.17
N GLN A 26 22.43 -27.06 2.43
CA GLN A 26 21.45 -27.02 3.52
C GLN A 26 22.16 -26.34 4.69
N SER A 27 21.63 -25.22 5.18
CA SER A 27 21.97 -24.78 6.53
C SER A 27 21.61 -25.98 7.42
N ALA A 28 22.61 -26.71 7.92
CA ALA A 28 22.44 -28.08 8.41
C ALA A 28 21.59 -28.22 9.68
N ASN A 29 20.78 -27.22 10.06
CA ASN A 29 19.85 -27.27 11.19
C ASN A 29 18.69 -26.24 11.13
N TRP A 30 18.31 -25.68 9.97
CA TRP A 30 17.10 -24.84 9.94
C TRP A 30 15.85 -25.73 10.04
N THR A 31 15.10 -25.63 11.14
CA THR A 31 13.83 -26.34 11.31
C THR A 31 12.64 -25.37 11.31
N ILE A 32 11.50 -25.84 10.82
CA ILE A 32 10.28 -25.03 10.80
C ILE A 32 9.89 -24.63 12.23
N GLY A 33 9.67 -23.33 12.44
CA GLY A 33 9.32 -22.79 13.75
C GLY A 33 10.44 -22.87 14.80
N GLN A 34 11.71 -23.00 14.37
CA GLN A 34 12.85 -23.00 15.29
C GLN A 34 12.92 -21.74 16.15
N GLN A 35 13.67 -21.80 17.24
CA GLN A 35 13.95 -20.62 18.06
C GLN A 35 14.97 -19.71 17.37
N VAL A 36 14.67 -18.40 17.31
CA VAL A 36 15.53 -17.39 16.70
C VAL A 36 15.89 -16.35 17.75
N GLN A 37 17.18 -16.05 17.88
CA GLN A 37 17.66 -15.00 18.79
C GLN A 37 17.49 -13.62 18.16
N THR A 38 16.92 -12.69 18.92
CA THR A 38 16.72 -11.30 18.48
C THR A 38 17.10 -10.34 19.60
N THR A 39 17.19 -9.05 19.29
CA THR A 39 17.36 -7.98 20.28
C THR A 39 16.16 -7.83 21.21
N SER A 40 15.00 -8.39 20.84
CA SER A 40 13.79 -8.42 21.69
C SER A 40 13.73 -9.64 22.60
N GLY A 41 14.65 -10.60 22.44
CA GLY A 41 14.62 -11.90 23.13
C GLY A 41 14.58 -13.07 22.15
N THR A 42 14.57 -14.29 22.68
CA THR A 42 14.47 -15.51 21.87
C THR A 42 13.04 -15.73 21.43
N VAL A 43 12.75 -15.75 20.13
CA VAL A 43 11.40 -15.99 19.60
C VAL A 43 11.28 -17.44 19.15
N LYS A 44 10.26 -18.15 19.64
CA LYS A 44 9.89 -19.46 19.10
C LYS A 44 8.77 -19.30 18.07
N GLY A 45 9.00 -19.76 16.85
CA GLY A 45 7.98 -19.76 15.79
C GLY A 45 7.16 -21.04 15.73
N HIS A 46 6.41 -21.20 14.64
CA HIS A 46 5.63 -22.39 14.31
C HIS A 46 5.52 -22.55 12.78
N PRO A 47 5.07 -23.70 12.26
CA PRO A 47 4.69 -23.82 10.86
C PRO A 47 3.55 -22.88 10.49
N ALA A 48 3.57 -22.30 9.30
CA ALA A 48 2.49 -21.44 8.84
C ALA A 48 1.19 -22.21 8.72
N THR A 49 0.08 -21.58 9.08
CA THR A 49 -1.25 -22.25 9.09
C THR A 49 -1.63 -22.77 7.70
N ASN A 50 -1.31 -22.00 6.66
CA ASN A 50 -1.65 -22.33 5.27
C ASN A 50 -0.49 -23.01 4.52
N ASP A 51 0.72 -23.03 5.10
CA ASP A 51 1.89 -23.68 4.51
C ASP A 51 2.87 -24.20 5.57
N SER A 52 2.83 -25.51 5.81
CA SER A 52 3.70 -26.14 6.81
C SER A 52 5.21 -26.08 6.49
N GLN A 53 5.60 -25.65 5.28
CA GLN A 53 7.01 -25.48 4.87
C GLN A 53 7.56 -24.08 5.20
N VAL A 54 6.70 -23.15 5.62
CA VAL A 54 7.07 -21.80 6.04
C VAL A 54 7.06 -21.72 7.56
N SER A 55 8.05 -21.03 8.15
CA SER A 55 8.05 -20.67 9.57
C SER A 55 7.37 -19.31 9.76
N GLU A 56 6.42 -19.27 10.68
CA GLU A 56 5.75 -18.08 11.17
C GLU A 56 6.30 -17.67 12.54
N TYR A 57 6.57 -16.38 12.68
CA TYR A 57 6.96 -15.73 13.92
C TYR A 57 6.13 -14.47 14.11
N LEU A 58 5.05 -14.55 14.86
CA LEU A 58 4.03 -13.51 14.95
C LEU A 58 4.13 -12.72 16.26
N GLY A 59 3.79 -11.44 16.25
CA GLY A 59 3.64 -10.64 17.48
C GLY A 59 4.93 -10.31 18.22
N ILE A 60 6.07 -10.19 17.53
CA ILE A 60 7.36 -9.85 18.15
C ILE A 60 7.39 -8.35 18.50
N PRO A 61 7.58 -7.93 19.76
CA PRO A 61 7.66 -6.52 20.11
C PRO A 61 8.95 -5.89 19.57
N TYR A 62 8.84 -4.80 18.80
CA TYR A 62 10.00 -4.03 18.34
C TYR A 62 10.17 -2.72 19.15
N ALA A 63 9.11 -2.27 19.81
CA ALA A 63 9.11 -1.11 20.69
C ALA A 63 8.47 -1.43 22.05
N GLN A 64 8.79 -0.63 23.06
CA GLN A 64 8.05 -0.61 24.33
C GLN A 64 6.59 -0.23 24.06
N ALA A 65 5.67 -0.84 24.80
CA ALA A 65 4.25 -0.55 24.72
C ALA A 65 4.00 0.97 24.87
N PRO A 66 3.36 1.66 23.90
CA PRO A 66 3.14 3.11 23.93
C PRO A 66 1.98 3.52 24.86
N ILE A 67 2.00 3.00 26.10
CA ILE A 67 1.00 3.23 27.15
C ILE A 67 1.52 4.15 28.24
N GLY A 68 0.62 4.70 29.06
CA GLY A 68 0.97 5.58 30.17
C GLY A 68 1.77 6.79 29.69
N ASP A 69 2.98 6.96 30.23
CA ASP A 69 3.87 8.06 29.84
C ASP A 69 4.43 7.95 28.41
N LEU A 70 4.40 6.76 27.81
CA LEU A 70 4.79 6.55 26.41
C LEU A 70 3.64 6.83 25.43
N ARG A 71 2.40 7.02 25.92
CA ARG A 71 1.32 7.51 25.05
C ARG A 71 1.65 8.92 24.55
N PHE A 72 1.51 9.12 23.24
CA PHE A 72 1.90 10.35 22.54
C PHE A 72 3.40 10.69 22.64
N ALA A 73 4.26 9.71 22.93
CA ALA A 73 5.71 9.86 22.86
C ALA A 73 6.28 9.15 21.62
N ALA A 74 7.49 9.54 21.19
CA ALA A 74 8.25 8.78 20.21
C ALA A 74 8.45 7.33 20.71
N PRO A 75 8.47 6.33 19.81
CA PRO A 75 8.63 4.95 20.22
C PRO A 75 10.01 4.72 20.83
N VAL A 76 10.07 3.83 21.81
CA VAL A 76 11.31 3.44 22.48
C VAL A 76 11.61 2.00 22.10
N LYS A 77 12.84 1.72 21.65
CA LYS A 77 13.27 0.35 21.29
C LYS A 77 12.93 -0.64 22.41
N TYR A 78 12.30 -1.76 22.04
CA TYR A 78 12.11 -2.86 22.97
C TYR A 78 13.46 -3.51 23.27
N ALA A 79 13.76 -3.71 24.54
CA ALA A 79 14.94 -4.44 24.99
C ALA A 79 14.49 -5.45 26.04
N GLY A 80 14.65 -6.73 25.72
CA GLY A 80 14.23 -7.83 26.57
C GLY A 80 15.11 -9.05 26.32
N ASN A 81 15.13 -9.95 27.30
CA ASN A 81 15.83 -11.24 27.22
C ASN A 81 14.87 -12.43 27.43
N ALA A 82 13.56 -12.15 27.54
CA ALA A 82 12.55 -13.17 27.74
C ALA A 82 12.38 -14.03 26.48
N SER A 83 11.98 -15.28 26.68
CA SER A 83 11.52 -16.11 25.57
C SER A 83 10.14 -15.62 25.13
N LEU A 84 10.00 -15.32 23.84
CA LEU A 84 8.79 -14.85 23.21
C LEU A 84 8.09 -16.02 22.50
N ASN A 85 6.78 -16.12 22.69
CA ASN A 85 5.95 -17.07 21.94
C ASN A 85 5.44 -16.39 20.66
N GLY A 86 6.03 -16.73 19.52
CA GLY A 86 5.69 -16.16 18.22
C GLY A 86 4.52 -16.86 17.52
N SER A 87 3.55 -17.39 18.28
CA SER A 87 2.48 -18.24 17.74
C SER A 87 1.17 -17.54 17.39
N ALA A 88 1.09 -16.23 17.64
CA ALA A 88 -0.12 -15.45 17.40
C ALA A 88 0.26 -14.01 17.10
N PHE A 89 -0.54 -13.35 16.26
CA PHE A 89 -0.43 -11.91 16.06
C PHE A 89 -0.57 -11.17 17.40
N GLY A 90 0.19 -10.08 17.55
CA GLY A 90 -0.01 -9.16 18.67
C GLY A 90 -1.27 -8.32 18.47
N PHE A 91 -1.55 -7.41 19.40
CA PHE A 91 -2.71 -6.51 19.28
C PHE A 91 -2.59 -5.62 18.04
N SER A 92 -3.73 -5.43 17.37
CA SER A 92 -3.94 -4.36 16.40
C SER A 92 -3.93 -3.01 17.11
N CYS A 93 -3.36 -1.98 16.48
CA CYS A 93 -3.35 -0.65 17.10
C CYS A 93 -4.76 -0.06 17.18
N PRO A 94 -5.12 0.65 18.26
CA PRO A 94 -6.49 1.11 18.45
C PRO A 94 -6.92 2.15 17.41
N VAL A 95 -8.10 1.94 16.86
CA VAL A 95 -8.77 2.86 15.94
C VAL A 95 -10.22 3.03 16.35
N LYS A 96 -10.83 4.15 15.92
CA LYS A 96 -12.25 4.41 16.19
C LYS A 96 -13.06 3.31 15.51
N GLN A 97 -13.70 2.46 16.31
CA GLN A 97 -14.52 1.38 15.79
C GLN A 97 -15.80 1.98 15.20
N GLY A 98 -16.16 1.57 13.98
CA GLY A 98 -17.43 1.93 13.35
C GLY A 98 -18.63 1.32 14.06
N SER A 99 -19.85 1.64 13.59
CA SER A 99 -21.05 0.93 14.02
C SER A 99 -20.89 -0.56 13.71
N SER A 100 -21.10 -1.42 14.71
CA SER A 100 -21.04 -2.88 14.60
C SER A 100 -22.22 -3.49 13.80
N SER A 101 -22.97 -2.66 13.08
CA SER A 101 -24.08 -3.10 12.23
C SER A 101 -23.54 -3.51 10.87
N LEU A 102 -23.69 -4.79 10.55
CA LEU A 102 -23.50 -5.28 9.20
C LEU A 102 -24.38 -4.50 8.21
N PRO A 103 -23.89 -4.25 6.98
CA PRO A 103 -24.73 -3.73 5.91
C PRO A 103 -25.97 -4.59 5.72
N THR A 104 -27.12 -3.94 5.59
CA THR A 104 -28.38 -4.58 5.23
C THR A 104 -28.32 -5.10 3.79
N ILE A 105 -29.18 -6.05 3.45
CA ILE A 105 -29.32 -6.53 2.06
C ILE A 105 -29.64 -5.37 1.12
N GLN A 106 -30.48 -4.43 1.55
CA GLN A 106 -30.85 -3.26 0.77
C GLN A 106 -29.65 -2.35 0.49
N GLU A 107 -28.74 -2.16 1.46
CA GLU A 107 -27.52 -1.38 1.27
C GLU A 107 -26.54 -2.08 0.32
N LEU A 108 -26.38 -3.40 0.45
CA LEU A 108 -25.55 -4.20 -0.45
C LEU A 108 -26.07 -4.15 -1.89
N GLU A 109 -27.39 -4.31 -2.07
CA GLU A 109 -28.05 -4.21 -3.37
C GLU A 109 -27.91 -2.81 -3.96
N ALA A 110 -28.13 -1.76 -3.16
CA ALA A 110 -27.99 -0.37 -3.60
C ALA A 110 -26.54 -0.01 -4.00
N ALA A 111 -25.55 -0.62 -3.35
CA ALA A 111 -24.13 -0.45 -3.65
C ALA A 111 -23.61 -1.42 -4.73
N ASN A 112 -24.48 -2.25 -5.32
CA ASN A 112 -24.12 -3.27 -6.30
C ASN A 112 -23.00 -4.23 -5.84
N VAL A 113 -22.90 -4.49 -4.53
CA VAL A 113 -21.88 -5.39 -3.98
C VAL A 113 -22.16 -6.82 -4.43
N THR A 114 -21.13 -7.52 -4.91
CA THR A 114 -21.29 -8.92 -5.30
C THR A 114 -21.14 -9.85 -4.09
N ALA A 115 -21.66 -11.07 -4.18
CA ALA A 115 -21.47 -12.08 -3.14
C ALA A 115 -19.99 -12.42 -2.90
N VAL A 116 -19.17 -12.33 -3.95
CA VAL A 116 -17.72 -12.50 -3.86
C VAL A 116 -17.07 -11.26 -3.24
N GLY A 117 -17.58 -10.07 -3.54
CA GLY A 117 -17.10 -8.82 -2.99
C GLY A 117 -17.14 -8.77 -1.47
N ILE A 118 -18.14 -9.40 -0.86
CA ILE A 118 -18.18 -9.63 0.59
C ILE A 118 -16.94 -10.37 1.09
N GLN A 119 -16.54 -11.46 0.42
CA GLN A 119 -15.38 -12.26 0.80
C GLN A 119 -14.09 -11.46 0.63
N VAL A 120 -13.96 -10.75 -0.51
CA VAL A 120 -12.81 -9.89 -0.82
C VAL A 120 -12.65 -8.79 0.22
N LEU A 121 -13.74 -8.11 0.60
CA LEU A 121 -13.71 -7.10 1.64
C LEU A 121 -13.35 -7.72 2.99
N GLY A 122 -13.86 -8.92 3.30
CA GLY A 122 -13.52 -9.69 4.49
C GLY A 122 -12.03 -10.04 4.63
N ILE A 123 -11.37 -10.46 3.55
CA ILE A 123 -9.92 -10.75 3.59
C ILE A 123 -9.07 -9.47 3.69
N LEU A 124 -9.60 -8.31 3.27
CA LEU A 124 -8.95 -7.01 3.36
C LEU A 124 -9.31 -6.24 4.64
N SER A 125 -10.22 -6.77 5.46
CA SER A 125 -10.60 -6.22 6.76
C SER A 125 -9.99 -7.01 7.92
N ASN A 126 -10.09 -6.43 9.12
CA ASN A 126 -9.54 -6.97 10.36
C ASN A 126 -10.67 -7.31 11.34
N ASP A 127 -11.66 -8.08 10.90
CA ASP A 127 -12.93 -8.28 11.65
C ASP A 127 -12.72 -9.01 12.98
N ASP A 128 -11.78 -9.95 13.03
CA ASP A 128 -11.40 -10.68 14.25
C ASP A 128 -10.25 -9.99 15.02
N GLY A 129 -9.93 -8.75 14.65
CA GLY A 129 -8.84 -7.98 15.23
C GLY A 129 -9.05 -7.71 16.72
N VAL A 130 -8.06 -8.09 17.54
CA VAL A 130 -8.03 -7.69 18.95
C VAL A 130 -7.22 -6.41 19.09
N TYR A 131 -7.85 -5.35 19.59
CA TYR A 131 -7.26 -4.02 19.68
C TYR A 131 -6.67 -3.74 21.06
N GLY A 132 -5.49 -3.12 21.10
CA GLY A 132 -4.82 -2.71 22.33
C GLY A 132 -3.67 -1.74 22.06
N GLU A 133 -3.36 -0.86 23.00
CA GLU A 133 -2.26 0.10 22.80
C GLU A 133 -0.87 -0.55 22.81
N ASP A 134 -0.73 -1.74 23.41
CA ASP A 134 0.48 -2.57 23.28
C ASP A 134 0.52 -3.28 21.91
N CYS A 135 0.59 -2.46 20.86
CA CYS A 135 0.45 -2.91 19.47
C CYS A 135 1.72 -2.78 18.64
N LEU A 136 2.85 -2.30 19.19
CA LEU A 136 4.09 -2.09 18.42
C LEU A 136 4.88 -3.41 18.28
N ASN A 137 4.28 -4.32 17.52
CA ASN A 137 4.78 -5.64 17.21
C ASN A 137 4.93 -5.87 15.70
N LEU A 138 5.72 -6.89 15.34
CA LEU A 138 5.97 -7.30 13.97
C LEU A 138 5.91 -8.82 13.81
N ASN A 139 5.80 -9.24 12.56
CA ASN A 139 5.62 -10.63 12.15
C ASN A 139 6.67 -10.97 11.08
N VAL A 140 7.21 -12.18 11.10
CA VAL A 140 8.20 -12.66 10.13
C VAL A 140 7.76 -14.00 9.56
N TRP A 141 7.76 -14.11 8.23
CA TRP A 141 7.61 -15.35 7.48
C TRP A 141 8.92 -15.66 6.76
N THR A 142 9.41 -16.88 6.95
CA THR A 142 10.65 -17.36 6.32
C THR A 142 10.61 -18.87 6.21
N LYS A 143 11.16 -19.41 5.12
CA LYS A 143 11.35 -20.86 4.94
C LYS A 143 12.81 -21.24 5.13
N PRO A 144 13.14 -22.53 5.37
CA PRO A 144 14.52 -22.99 5.44
C PRO A 144 15.37 -22.44 4.30
N GLN A 145 16.65 -22.21 4.55
CA GLN A 145 17.59 -21.69 3.55
C GLN A 145 17.92 -22.78 2.52
N THR A 146 16.92 -23.17 1.74
CA THR A 146 17.04 -23.92 0.49
C THR A 146 17.20 -22.88 -0.63
N GLY A 147 18.17 -23.07 -1.53
CA GLY A 147 18.49 -22.06 -2.54
C GLY A 147 19.42 -20.97 -2.02
N GLU A 148 18.91 -19.73 -1.87
CA GLU A 148 19.74 -18.58 -1.50
C GLU A 148 20.05 -18.55 0.02
N ALA A 149 21.32 -18.39 0.40
CA ALA A 149 21.77 -18.45 1.79
C ALA A 149 21.44 -17.21 2.64
N LYS A 150 21.15 -16.08 1.99
CA LYS A 150 20.61 -14.86 2.60
C LYS A 150 19.52 -14.38 1.66
N LYS A 151 18.27 -14.37 2.09
CA LYS A 151 17.14 -14.06 1.22
C LYS A 151 16.85 -12.56 1.20
N ALA A 152 16.35 -12.06 0.09
CA ALA A 152 15.82 -10.71 0.03
C ALA A 152 14.67 -10.55 1.05
N VAL A 153 14.52 -9.34 1.60
CA VAL A 153 13.55 -9.06 2.66
C VAL A 153 12.52 -8.07 2.13
N LEU A 154 11.26 -8.50 2.05
CA LEU A 154 10.11 -7.65 1.76
C LEU A 154 9.47 -7.21 3.08
N VAL A 155 9.38 -5.90 3.32
CA VAL A 155 8.80 -5.34 4.55
C VAL A 155 7.52 -4.59 4.21
N TRP A 156 6.39 -5.18 4.58
CA TRP A 156 5.04 -4.69 4.31
C TRP A 156 4.62 -3.60 5.30
N ILE A 157 4.19 -2.46 4.75
CA ILE A 157 3.51 -1.39 5.48
C ILE A 157 2.06 -1.33 5.00
N TYR A 158 1.12 -1.67 5.88
CA TYR A 158 -0.30 -1.67 5.51
C TYR A 158 -0.88 -0.26 5.35
N GLY A 159 -1.95 -0.18 4.54
CA GLY A 159 -2.73 1.02 4.27
C GLY A 159 -3.79 1.34 5.34
N GLY A 160 -4.99 1.74 4.91
CA GLY A 160 -6.07 2.11 5.84
C GLY A 160 -6.04 3.58 6.24
N GLY A 161 -5.64 4.47 5.33
CA GLY A 161 -5.80 5.92 5.50
C GLY A 161 -5.12 6.52 6.73
N PHE A 162 -4.16 5.84 7.37
CA PHE A 162 -3.61 6.21 8.69
C PHE A 162 -4.61 6.17 9.86
N ASN A 163 -5.85 5.73 9.64
CA ASN A 163 -6.93 5.72 10.64
C ASN A 163 -7.52 4.31 10.89
N SER A 164 -7.06 3.31 10.15
CA SER A 164 -7.49 1.90 10.17
C SER A 164 -6.33 0.99 9.72
N GLY A 165 -6.55 -0.32 9.71
CA GLY A 165 -5.57 -1.31 9.26
C GLY A 165 -4.86 -2.07 10.39
N SER A 166 -4.24 -3.18 10.02
CA SER A 166 -3.42 -4.02 10.89
C SER A 166 -2.51 -4.92 10.05
N SER A 167 -1.36 -5.29 10.61
CA SER A 167 -0.48 -6.33 10.04
C SER A 167 -1.05 -7.74 10.12
N SER A 168 -2.15 -7.93 10.86
CA SER A 168 -2.89 -9.20 11.00
C SER A 168 -4.04 -9.38 10.02
N ILE A 169 -4.27 -8.44 9.10
CA ILE A 169 -5.30 -8.56 8.07
C ILE A 169 -5.01 -9.82 7.21
N PRO A 170 -5.98 -10.73 7.00
CA PRO A 170 -5.75 -12.00 6.32
C PRO A 170 -5.13 -11.88 4.92
N GLY A 171 -5.51 -10.83 4.19
CA GLY A 171 -5.01 -10.52 2.85
C GLY A 171 -3.53 -10.14 2.79
N TYR A 172 -2.88 -9.94 3.94
CA TYR A 172 -1.45 -9.61 4.05
C TYR A 172 -0.62 -10.79 4.59
N ASN A 173 -1.16 -12.02 4.55
CA ASN A 173 -0.43 -13.19 5.03
C ASN A 173 0.81 -13.44 4.18
N GLY A 174 1.99 -13.18 4.75
CA GLY A 174 3.28 -13.27 4.06
C GLY A 174 3.75 -14.70 3.76
N ALA A 175 3.06 -15.74 4.23
CA ALA A 175 3.48 -17.13 4.06
C ALA A 175 3.62 -17.51 2.58
N ASN A 176 2.64 -17.16 1.75
CA ASN A 176 2.62 -17.56 0.35
C ASN A 176 3.76 -16.91 -0.45
N ILE A 177 4.02 -15.61 -0.26
CA ILE A 177 5.12 -14.93 -0.95
C ILE A 177 6.46 -15.51 -0.49
N ALA A 178 6.63 -15.75 0.82
CA ALA A 178 7.84 -16.35 1.36
C ALA A 178 8.10 -17.74 0.76
N GLU A 179 7.05 -18.54 0.56
CA GLU A 179 7.16 -19.83 -0.10
C GLU A 179 7.46 -19.70 -1.60
N LEU A 180 6.57 -19.05 -2.34
CA LEU A 180 6.56 -19.05 -3.80
C LEU A 180 7.78 -18.34 -4.40
N GLU A 181 8.29 -17.32 -3.72
CA GLU A 181 9.33 -16.44 -4.27
C GLU A 181 10.69 -16.56 -3.57
N ASP A 182 10.82 -17.42 -2.56
CA ASP A 182 12.05 -17.62 -1.79
C ASP A 182 12.62 -16.31 -1.22
N VAL A 183 11.79 -15.61 -0.45
CA VAL A 183 12.09 -14.35 0.23
C VAL A 183 11.72 -14.42 1.71
N VAL A 184 12.20 -13.47 2.50
CA VAL A 184 11.71 -13.24 3.87
C VAL A 184 10.68 -12.12 3.80
N VAL A 185 9.50 -12.33 4.39
CA VAL A 185 8.46 -11.30 4.48
C VAL A 185 8.34 -10.85 5.93
N VAL A 186 8.27 -9.54 6.13
CA VAL A 186 8.01 -8.92 7.42
C VAL A 186 6.79 -8.02 7.30
N SER A 187 5.87 -8.06 8.26
CA SER A 187 4.84 -7.04 8.42
C SER A 187 4.87 -6.50 9.85
N PHE A 188 4.40 -5.29 10.09
CA PHE A 188 4.41 -4.72 11.42
C PHE A 188 3.27 -3.74 11.65
N ASN A 189 2.87 -3.59 12.91
CA ASN A 189 1.91 -2.59 13.37
C ASN A 189 2.60 -1.25 13.67
N TYR A 190 1.92 -0.16 13.33
CA TYR A 190 2.30 1.21 13.69
C TYR A 190 1.07 1.93 14.25
N ARG A 191 1.26 2.91 15.14
CA ARG A 191 0.12 3.64 15.73
C ARG A 191 -0.69 4.37 14.66
N LEU A 192 -2.00 4.45 14.88
CA LEU A 192 -2.95 5.04 13.93
C LEU A 192 -3.69 6.21 14.56
N SER A 193 -4.38 6.99 13.73
CA SER A 193 -5.24 8.11 14.12
C SER A 193 -4.52 9.08 15.07
N ILE A 194 -5.22 9.69 16.02
CA ILE A 194 -4.65 10.61 17.02
C ILE A 194 -3.54 9.96 17.87
N LEU A 195 -3.52 8.64 18.04
CA LEU A 195 -2.48 7.96 18.82
C LEU A 195 -1.13 7.93 18.10
N GLY A 196 -1.15 7.85 16.76
CA GLY A 196 0.05 7.89 15.91
C GLY A 196 0.37 9.27 15.33
N PHE A 197 -0.65 10.11 15.16
CA PHE A 197 -0.55 11.44 14.55
C PHE A 197 -1.30 12.47 15.41
N PRO A 198 -0.84 12.75 16.63
CA PRO A 198 -1.61 13.54 17.59
C PRO A 198 -1.87 14.98 17.12
N GLY A 199 -0.97 15.58 16.35
CA GLY A 199 -1.07 16.99 15.99
C GLY A 199 -0.76 17.93 17.16
N ASN A 200 -0.23 17.42 18.28
CA ASN A 200 0.11 18.23 19.44
C ASN A 200 1.27 19.19 19.07
N PRO A 201 1.08 20.51 19.11
CA PRO A 201 2.12 21.46 18.71
C PRO A 201 3.27 21.57 19.71
N SER A 202 3.13 21.00 20.93
CA SER A 202 4.12 21.09 22.01
C SER A 202 4.98 19.83 22.16
N THR A 203 4.80 18.81 21.32
CA THR A 203 5.57 17.56 21.36
C THR A 203 5.93 17.09 19.95
N THR A 204 6.72 16.02 19.86
CA THR A 204 6.99 15.31 18.61
C THR A 204 5.67 14.86 17.96
N ASN A 205 5.52 15.12 16.66
CA ASN A 205 4.44 14.61 15.81
C ASN A 205 4.89 13.39 14.99
N ASN A 206 4.03 12.90 14.11
CA ASN A 206 4.35 11.80 13.18
C ASN A 206 4.90 10.54 13.87
N LEU A 207 4.39 10.25 15.06
CA LEU A 207 4.86 9.15 15.91
C LEU A 207 4.73 7.81 15.20
N ALA A 208 3.68 7.62 14.41
CA ALA A 208 3.47 6.47 13.54
C ALA A 208 4.61 6.26 12.52
N LEU A 209 5.14 7.32 11.91
CA LEU A 209 6.27 7.21 10.99
C LEU A 209 7.56 6.87 11.74
N LEU A 210 7.71 7.36 12.98
CA LEU A 210 8.79 6.94 13.86
C LEU A 210 8.66 5.47 14.30
N ASP A 211 7.43 4.97 14.50
CA ASP A 211 7.15 3.56 14.77
C ASP A 211 7.64 2.70 13.60
N GLN A 212 7.27 3.09 12.37
CA GLN A 212 7.71 2.44 11.13
C GLN A 212 9.24 2.43 11.01
N ARG A 213 9.90 3.57 11.29
CA ARG A 213 11.37 3.63 11.28
C ARG A 213 11.98 2.66 12.27
N LEU A 214 11.48 2.61 13.51
CA LEU A 214 12.01 1.72 14.53
C LEU A 214 11.78 0.24 14.19
N ALA A 215 10.66 -0.11 13.54
CA ALA A 215 10.43 -1.45 13.02
C ALA A 215 11.47 -1.82 11.94
N VAL A 216 11.77 -0.91 11.01
CA VAL A 216 12.79 -1.13 9.97
C VAL A 216 14.19 -1.24 10.57
N GLU A 217 14.52 -0.48 11.61
CA GLU A 217 15.76 -0.65 12.38
C GLU A 217 15.83 -2.01 13.07
N TRP A 218 14.71 -2.49 13.62
CA TRP A 218 14.63 -3.84 14.17
C TRP A 218 14.90 -4.89 13.09
N VAL A 219 14.32 -4.76 11.89
CA VAL A 219 14.55 -5.67 10.77
C VAL A 219 16.03 -5.69 10.40
N ARG A 220 16.65 -4.51 10.19
CA ARG A 220 18.10 -4.41 9.91
C ARG A 220 18.95 -5.15 10.94
N ASP A 221 18.62 -4.99 12.22
CA ASP A 221 19.42 -5.53 13.33
C ASP A 221 19.22 -7.05 13.51
N ASN A 222 18.10 -7.63 13.06
CA ASN A 222 17.70 -9.00 13.44
C ASN A 222 17.47 -9.96 12.28
N ILE A 223 17.14 -9.47 11.07
CA ILE A 223 16.61 -10.32 9.99
C ILE A 223 17.61 -11.37 9.50
N ALA A 224 18.91 -11.14 9.70
CA ALA A 224 19.96 -12.12 9.41
C ALA A 224 19.76 -13.44 10.17
N ASN A 225 19.25 -13.39 11.41
CA ASN A 225 18.97 -14.60 12.19
C ASN A 225 17.73 -15.35 11.70
N PHE A 226 16.87 -14.68 10.91
CA PHE A 226 15.75 -15.28 10.20
C PHE A 226 16.12 -15.79 8.80
N GLY A 227 17.40 -15.68 8.42
CA GLY A 227 17.90 -16.02 7.09
C GLY A 227 17.72 -14.92 6.04
N GLY A 228 17.31 -13.71 6.43
CA GLY A 228 17.23 -12.56 5.54
C GLY A 228 18.57 -11.86 5.34
N ASP A 229 18.67 -11.07 4.28
CA ASP A 229 19.81 -10.20 4.01
C ASP A 229 19.50 -8.76 4.47
N PRO A 230 20.15 -8.25 5.52
CA PRO A 230 19.91 -6.88 6.00
C PRO A 230 20.36 -5.81 4.99
N THR A 231 21.08 -6.18 3.92
CA THR A 231 21.48 -5.26 2.84
C THR A 231 20.51 -5.25 1.66
N ARG A 232 19.49 -6.13 1.65
CA ARG A 232 18.45 -6.22 0.61
C ARG A 232 17.05 -6.17 1.22
N ILE A 233 16.83 -5.12 2.00
CA ILE A 233 15.52 -4.77 2.57
C ILE A 233 14.78 -3.90 1.57
N THR A 234 13.62 -4.34 1.11
CA THR A 234 12.70 -3.56 0.28
C THR A 234 11.46 -3.23 1.09
N LEU A 235 11.15 -1.93 1.23
CA LEU A 235 9.88 -1.52 1.83
C LEU A 235 8.83 -1.48 0.73
N PHE A 236 7.69 -2.12 0.98
CA PHE A 236 6.53 -2.07 0.10
C PHE A 236 5.28 -1.85 0.91
N GLY A 237 4.31 -1.16 0.32
CA GLY A 237 3.08 -0.83 1.03
C GLY A 237 2.06 -0.25 0.08
N GLN A 238 0.80 -0.39 0.47
CA GLN A 238 -0.33 0.03 -0.34
C GLN A 238 -1.10 1.17 0.33
N SER A 239 -1.64 2.10 -0.47
CA SER A 239 -2.42 3.24 0.03
C SER A 239 -1.62 4.12 0.99
N ALA A 240 -2.13 4.41 2.19
CA ALA A 240 -1.40 5.08 3.28
C ALA A 240 -0.07 4.38 3.62
N GLY A 241 0.04 3.07 3.40
CA GLY A 241 1.28 2.32 3.51
C GLY A 241 2.26 2.63 2.37
N GLY A 242 1.76 2.81 1.16
CA GLY A 242 2.56 3.30 0.02
C GLY A 242 3.04 4.73 0.24
N ALA A 243 2.15 5.60 0.74
CA ALA A 243 2.53 6.95 1.17
C ALA A 243 3.55 6.92 2.31
N SER A 244 3.45 5.98 3.24
CA SER A 244 4.44 5.76 4.31
C SER A 244 5.82 5.36 3.76
N VAL A 245 5.86 4.44 2.80
CA VAL A 245 7.09 4.09 2.07
C VAL A 245 7.68 5.34 1.40
N ASP A 246 6.84 6.18 0.81
CA ASP A 246 7.30 7.39 0.15
C ASP A 246 7.80 8.46 1.13
N PHE A 247 7.07 8.72 2.23
CA PHE A 247 7.52 9.57 3.34
C PHE A 247 8.89 9.12 3.86
N TYR A 248 9.07 7.81 4.03
CA TYR A 248 10.31 7.22 4.47
C TYR A 248 11.48 7.62 3.55
N SER A 249 11.25 7.57 2.23
CA SER A 249 12.28 7.89 1.23
C SER A 249 12.80 9.33 1.35
N TYR A 250 12.00 10.27 1.88
CA TYR A 250 12.44 11.64 2.11
C TYR A 250 12.98 11.86 3.52
N ALA A 251 12.31 11.32 4.55
CA ALA A 251 12.65 11.52 5.96
C ALA A 251 14.05 11.00 6.30
N TRP A 252 14.41 9.85 5.73
CA TRP A 252 15.70 9.17 5.98
C TRP A 252 16.55 9.09 4.71
N ASN A 253 16.54 10.14 3.90
CA ASN A 253 17.24 10.13 2.61
C ASN A 253 18.76 9.86 2.69
N SER A 254 19.38 10.15 3.83
CA SER A 254 20.81 9.97 4.09
C SER A 254 21.15 8.66 4.80
N ASP A 255 20.14 7.97 5.37
CA ASP A 255 20.26 6.64 5.99
C ASP A 255 19.00 5.82 5.73
N PRO A 256 18.75 5.40 4.46
CA PRO A 256 17.47 4.81 4.10
C PRO A 256 17.24 3.42 4.69
N ILE A 257 18.26 2.69 5.16
CA ILE A 257 18.23 1.24 5.51
C ILE A 257 17.77 0.33 4.35
N ALA A 258 16.65 0.65 3.70
CA ALA A 258 16.10 0.02 2.53
C ALA A 258 17.01 0.16 1.32
N ALA A 259 17.07 -0.94 0.56
CA ALA A 259 17.72 -1.05 -0.74
C ALA A 259 16.75 -0.88 -1.91
N GLY A 260 15.43 -0.85 -1.65
CA GLY A 260 14.39 -0.63 -2.66
C GLY A 260 13.08 -0.13 -2.04
N PHE A 261 12.30 0.61 -2.83
CA PHE A 261 10.98 1.10 -2.42
C PHE A 261 9.90 0.68 -3.43
N ILE A 262 8.75 0.24 -2.90
CA ILE A 262 7.56 -0.06 -3.69
C ILE A 262 6.34 0.65 -3.09
N PRO A 263 6.11 1.93 -3.42
CA PRO A 263 4.87 2.63 -3.06
C PRO A 263 3.74 2.26 -4.03
N GLU A 264 2.78 1.48 -3.55
CA GLU A 264 1.61 1.02 -4.32
C GLU A 264 0.43 1.95 -4.03
N SER A 265 -0.04 2.66 -5.06
CA SER A 265 -1.31 3.40 -5.00
C SER A 265 -1.37 4.46 -3.88
N GLY A 266 -0.23 5.06 -3.53
CA GLY A 266 -0.13 6.11 -2.50
C GLY A 266 1.25 6.75 -2.44
N THR A 267 1.31 8.08 -2.32
CA THR A 267 2.55 8.86 -2.31
C THR A 267 2.44 10.08 -1.39
N VAL A 268 3.54 10.82 -1.20
CA VAL A 268 3.51 12.12 -0.48
C VAL A 268 2.69 13.21 -1.19
N PHE A 269 2.25 12.98 -2.43
CA PHE A 269 1.43 13.91 -3.23
C PHE A 269 -0.05 13.52 -3.30
N SER A 270 -0.44 12.39 -2.70
CA SER A 270 -1.81 11.88 -2.71
C SER A 270 -2.69 12.56 -1.64
N TRP A 271 -4.00 12.73 -1.90
CA TRP A 271 -5.02 13.13 -0.90
C TRP A 271 -4.78 14.47 -0.21
N GLY A 272 -4.06 15.37 -0.88
CA GLY A 272 -3.69 16.68 -0.32
C GLY A 272 -2.74 16.58 0.87
N LEU A 273 -2.03 15.46 1.04
CA LEU A 273 -1.00 15.31 2.05
C LEU A 273 0.21 16.22 1.77
N PRO A 274 1.01 16.53 2.81
CA PRO A 274 0.72 16.32 4.23
C PRO A 274 -0.24 17.38 4.82
N ASN A 275 -0.80 17.10 5.99
CA ASN A 275 -1.57 18.08 6.75
C ASN A 275 -0.67 19.23 7.24
N SER A 276 -1.21 20.46 7.22
CA SER A 276 -0.51 21.60 7.82
C SER A 276 -0.42 21.46 9.35
N ALA A 277 0.67 21.96 9.95
CA ALA A 277 0.84 21.98 11.40
C ALA A 277 -0.34 22.67 12.12
N ALA A 278 -0.88 23.74 11.54
CA ALA A 278 -2.03 24.47 12.09
C ALA A 278 -3.32 23.63 12.07
N SER A 279 -3.58 22.93 10.96
CA SER A 279 -4.75 22.04 10.84
C SER A 279 -4.70 20.91 11.86
N SER A 280 -3.54 20.26 12.00
CA SER A 280 -3.34 19.17 12.95
C SER A 280 -3.42 19.64 14.41
N ALA A 281 -2.86 20.82 14.72
CA ALA A 281 -3.01 21.43 16.05
C ALA A 281 -4.47 21.75 16.38
N SER A 282 -5.24 22.24 15.41
CA SER A 282 -6.67 22.45 15.60
C SER A 282 -7.40 21.14 15.89
N ALA A 283 -7.10 20.06 15.15
CA ALA A 283 -7.70 18.75 15.36
C ALA A 283 -7.37 18.17 16.75
N TRP A 284 -6.11 18.29 17.19
CA TRP A 284 -5.68 17.93 18.54
C TRP A 284 -6.54 18.64 19.60
N PHE A 285 -6.62 19.98 19.52
CA PHE A 285 -7.32 20.77 20.52
C PHE A 285 -8.84 20.59 20.51
N THR A 286 -9.44 20.22 19.36
CA THR A 286 -10.84 19.81 19.30
C THR A 286 -11.10 18.59 20.16
N VAL A 287 -10.26 17.56 20.06
CA VAL A 287 -10.40 16.33 20.86
C VAL A 287 -10.07 16.58 22.33
N THR A 288 -9.00 17.33 22.64
CA THR A 288 -8.64 17.61 24.03
C THR A 288 -9.71 18.44 24.74
N ALA A 289 -10.35 19.40 24.04
CA ALA A 289 -11.43 20.19 24.60
C ALA A 289 -12.68 19.34 24.86
N ALA A 290 -13.04 18.44 23.92
CA ALA A 290 -14.18 17.54 24.07
C ALA A 290 -14.03 16.60 25.29
N LEU A 291 -12.81 16.25 25.67
CA LEU A 291 -12.49 15.42 26.84
C LEU A 291 -12.29 16.21 28.13
N GLY A 292 -12.46 17.54 28.10
CA GLY A 292 -12.22 18.42 29.26
C GLY A 292 -10.75 18.54 29.65
N CYS A 293 -9.81 18.20 28.75
CA CYS A 293 -8.37 18.28 29.00
C CYS A 293 -7.76 19.66 28.72
N GLY A 294 -8.52 20.59 28.14
CA GLY A 294 -8.05 21.93 27.77
C GLY A 294 -7.93 22.12 26.26
N ASN A 295 -7.42 23.28 25.84
CA ASN A 295 -7.32 23.71 24.44
C ASN A 295 -6.04 24.54 24.22
N SER A 296 -5.96 25.26 23.11
CA SER A 296 -4.79 26.09 22.73
C SER A 296 -4.44 27.21 23.72
N ALA A 297 -5.34 27.58 24.62
CA ALA A 297 -5.09 28.58 25.69
C ALA A 297 -4.67 27.94 27.02
N SER A 298 -4.67 26.61 27.12
CA SER A 298 -4.32 25.87 28.33
C SER A 298 -2.82 25.59 28.40
N ASP A 299 -2.29 25.33 29.59
CA ASP A 299 -0.91 24.90 29.78
C ASP A 299 -0.65 23.56 29.04
N PRO A 300 0.33 23.50 28.10
CA PRO A 300 0.53 22.31 27.28
C PRO A 300 0.87 21.03 28.05
N ALA A 301 1.63 21.14 29.14
CA ALA A 301 2.00 19.99 29.97
C ALA A 301 0.77 19.41 30.70
N THR A 302 -0.13 20.28 31.17
CA THR A 302 -1.41 19.90 31.77
C THR A 302 -2.32 19.21 30.77
N VAL A 303 -2.43 19.73 29.54
CA VAL A 303 -3.22 19.11 28.45
C VAL A 303 -2.69 17.71 28.15
N LEU A 304 -1.38 17.56 27.94
CA LEU A 304 -0.76 16.26 27.66
C LEU A 304 -0.95 15.26 28.81
N SER A 305 -0.75 15.70 30.06
CA SER A 305 -0.94 14.84 31.23
C SER A 305 -2.39 14.38 31.36
N CYS A 306 -3.36 15.24 31.08
CA CYS A 306 -4.77 14.85 31.05
C CYS A 306 -5.06 13.83 29.95
N MET A 307 -4.59 14.06 28.73
CA MET A 307 -4.79 13.16 27.59
C MET A 307 -4.19 11.76 27.84
N ARG A 308 -3.04 11.67 28.52
CA ARG A 308 -2.44 10.39 28.93
C ARG A 308 -3.25 9.62 29.97
N LYS A 309 -4.12 10.29 30.74
CA LYS A 309 -5.00 9.65 31.74
C LYS A 309 -6.32 9.13 31.16
N GLN A 310 -6.71 9.58 29.97
CA GLN A 310 -7.93 9.11 29.31
C GLN A 310 -7.78 7.65 28.84
N THR A 311 -8.88 6.96 28.54
CA THR A 311 -8.80 5.67 27.84
C THR A 311 -8.65 5.91 26.33
N TYR A 312 -7.99 5.00 25.59
CA TYR A 312 -7.90 5.15 24.14
C TYR A 312 -9.30 5.18 23.50
N THR A 313 -10.27 4.42 24.03
CA THR A 313 -11.65 4.44 23.55
C THR A 313 -12.30 5.80 23.74
N ALA A 314 -12.12 6.47 24.89
CA ALA A 314 -12.64 7.82 25.10
C ALA A 314 -12.00 8.82 24.12
N ILE A 315 -10.68 8.71 23.92
CA ILE A 315 -9.94 9.56 22.98
C ILE A 315 -10.48 9.41 21.55
N LEU A 316 -10.61 8.17 21.08
CA LEU A 316 -11.08 7.87 19.73
C LEU A 316 -12.56 8.26 19.53
N ASN A 317 -13.40 8.08 20.55
CA ASN A 317 -14.82 8.48 20.49
C ASN A 317 -15.01 10.00 20.50
N ALA A 318 -14.06 10.75 21.05
CA ALA A 318 -14.07 12.22 21.01
C ALA A 318 -13.64 12.81 19.65
N ILE A 319 -13.16 11.98 18.72
CA ILE A 319 -12.84 12.42 17.36
C ILE A 319 -14.14 12.76 16.62
N PRO A 320 -14.28 13.99 16.09
CA PRO A 320 -15.44 14.38 15.29
C PRO A 320 -15.61 13.47 14.06
N ALA A 321 -16.84 13.37 13.56
CA ALA A 321 -17.06 12.78 12.24
C ALA A 321 -16.35 13.62 11.17
N SER A 322 -15.58 12.96 10.29
CA SER A 322 -14.98 13.61 9.13
C SER A 322 -15.96 13.60 7.94
N THR A 323 -15.80 14.56 7.03
CA THR A 323 -16.59 14.67 5.80
C THR A 323 -15.69 14.69 4.57
N ALA A 324 -16.24 14.36 3.40
CA ALA A 324 -15.55 14.37 2.10
C ALA A 324 -14.24 13.54 2.10
N THR A 325 -13.14 14.04 1.54
CA THR A 325 -11.84 13.33 1.50
C THR A 325 -11.27 13.05 2.90
N GLY A 326 -11.66 13.81 3.92
CA GLY A 326 -11.34 13.50 5.31
C GLY A 326 -11.98 12.21 5.83
N ALA A 327 -12.97 11.64 5.13
CA ALA A 327 -13.49 10.30 5.41
C ALA A 327 -12.51 9.20 4.99
N LEU A 328 -11.62 9.47 4.04
CA LEU A 328 -10.69 8.50 3.45
C LEU A 328 -9.41 8.34 4.27
N LEU A 329 -8.80 9.45 4.66
CA LEU A 329 -7.59 9.48 5.50
C LEU A 329 -7.89 9.68 7.00
N GLY A 330 -9.16 9.83 7.36
CA GLY A 330 -9.54 10.22 8.71
C GLY A 330 -9.10 11.64 9.08
N TYR A 331 -9.32 11.97 10.37
CA TYR A 331 -9.11 13.31 10.90
C TYR A 331 -7.66 13.61 11.34
N PHE A 332 -6.83 12.57 11.45
CA PHE A 332 -5.45 12.64 11.95
C PHE A 332 -4.53 11.86 11.02
N GLY A 333 -3.42 12.46 10.60
CA GLY A 333 -2.48 11.87 9.66
C GLY A 333 -1.16 12.65 9.58
N PRO A 334 -0.27 12.31 8.61
CA PRO A 334 1.04 12.93 8.45
C PRO A 334 0.97 14.45 8.48
N THR A 335 1.73 15.07 9.37
CA THR A 335 1.66 16.50 9.71
C THR A 335 3.01 17.14 9.45
N VAL A 336 3.05 18.27 8.76
CA VAL A 336 4.30 19.02 8.53
C VAL A 336 4.98 19.33 9.87
N ASP A 337 6.20 18.82 10.03
CA ASP A 337 7.13 19.11 11.13
C ASP A 337 8.54 19.50 10.63
N ASP A 338 8.72 19.51 9.30
CA ASP A 338 9.96 19.73 8.57
C ASP A 338 11.17 18.91 9.06
N THR A 339 10.89 17.78 9.72
CA THR A 339 11.88 16.82 10.24
C THR A 339 11.67 15.44 9.62
N VAL A 340 10.46 14.89 9.77
CA VAL A 340 10.04 13.61 9.16
C VAL A 340 9.08 13.89 8.00
N VAL A 341 8.22 14.89 8.15
CA VAL A 341 7.23 15.26 7.15
C VAL A 341 7.44 16.71 6.75
N PHE A 342 7.71 16.93 5.48
CA PHE A 342 8.13 18.22 4.96
C PHE A 342 7.01 18.96 4.24
N SER A 343 7.08 20.28 4.27
CA SER A 343 6.18 21.15 3.50
C SER A 343 6.50 21.13 1.99
N ASN A 344 7.75 20.91 1.58
CA ASN A 344 8.21 21.21 0.21
C ASN A 344 8.75 20.01 -0.58
N TYR A 345 7.97 18.92 -0.70
CA TYR A 345 8.41 17.69 -1.40
C TYR A 345 8.89 17.90 -2.83
N SER A 346 8.26 18.78 -3.61
CA SER A 346 8.65 19.05 -5.00
C SER A 346 10.07 19.63 -5.15
N GLN A 347 10.63 20.21 -4.08
CA GLN A 347 11.97 20.78 -4.05
C GLN A 347 12.99 19.88 -3.35
N ARG A 348 12.55 18.72 -2.85
CA ARG A 348 13.39 17.80 -2.08
C ARG A 348 13.85 16.63 -2.94
N THR A 349 15.07 16.18 -2.65
CA THR A 349 15.61 14.96 -3.24
C THR A 349 15.30 13.78 -2.32
N PRO A 350 14.57 12.75 -2.79
CA PRO A 350 14.39 11.51 -2.04
C PRO A 350 15.73 10.76 -1.92
N ALA A 351 15.77 9.71 -1.10
CA ALA A 351 16.91 8.81 -1.01
C ALA A 351 17.35 8.30 -2.39
N SER A 352 18.65 8.10 -2.58
CA SER A 352 19.20 7.51 -3.82
C SER A 352 19.01 5.99 -3.86
N VAL A 353 17.75 5.55 -3.90
CA VAL A 353 17.31 4.16 -3.78
C VAL A 353 16.38 3.81 -4.96
N PRO A 354 16.52 2.63 -5.59
CA PRO A 354 15.63 2.17 -6.64
C PRO A 354 14.14 2.15 -6.24
N MET A 355 13.26 2.36 -7.21
CA MET A 355 11.81 2.44 -6.96
C MET A 355 10.98 1.69 -8.02
N LEU A 356 10.06 0.83 -7.56
CA LEU A 356 8.97 0.29 -8.36
C LEU A 356 7.67 0.97 -7.90
N ILE A 357 7.06 1.81 -8.73
CA ILE A 357 5.88 2.59 -8.33
C ILE A 357 4.70 2.28 -9.25
N GLY A 358 3.47 2.30 -8.74
CA GLY A 358 2.31 2.09 -9.60
C GLY A 358 1.00 2.29 -8.90
N ASN A 359 -0.07 2.14 -9.68
CA ASN A 359 -1.44 2.35 -9.24
C ASN A 359 -2.40 1.47 -10.05
N ASN A 360 -3.60 1.23 -9.54
CA ASN A 360 -4.64 0.49 -10.25
C ASN A 360 -5.32 1.36 -11.29
N ASN A 361 -5.92 0.74 -12.31
CA ASN A 361 -6.50 1.49 -13.40
C ASN A 361 -7.76 2.27 -13.01
N TYR A 362 -8.54 1.79 -12.04
CA TYR A 362 -9.76 2.43 -11.54
C TYR A 362 -9.83 2.39 -10.00
N GLU A 363 -8.87 3.06 -9.37
CA GLU A 363 -8.73 3.24 -7.91
C GLU A 363 -10.03 3.67 -7.23
N ALA A 364 -10.77 4.58 -7.87
CA ALA A 364 -12.05 5.09 -7.40
C ALA A 364 -13.10 4.00 -7.13
N GLY A 365 -12.99 2.82 -7.73
CA GLY A 365 -14.02 1.77 -7.68
C GLY A 365 -14.33 1.25 -6.27
N LEU A 366 -13.32 1.16 -5.39
CA LEU A 366 -13.53 0.72 -4.00
C LEU A 366 -14.34 1.79 -3.25
N PHE A 367 -13.85 3.03 -3.30
CA PHE A 367 -14.46 4.17 -2.62
C PHE A 367 -15.88 4.46 -3.12
N ARG A 368 -16.13 4.27 -4.42
CA ARG A 368 -17.48 4.33 -4.99
C ARG A 368 -18.43 3.33 -4.32
N THR A 369 -17.95 2.10 -4.13
CA THR A 369 -18.71 1.05 -3.47
C THR A 369 -18.93 1.38 -1.98
N GLU A 370 -17.89 1.82 -1.27
CA GLU A 370 -17.98 2.19 0.16
C GLU A 370 -18.89 3.38 0.43
N PHE A 371 -18.86 4.40 -0.44
CA PHE A 371 -19.73 5.56 -0.34
C PHE A 371 -21.19 5.15 -0.61
N ALA A 372 -21.43 4.30 -1.61
CA ALA A 372 -22.76 3.77 -1.91
C ALA A 372 -23.32 2.93 -0.74
N LEU A 373 -22.48 2.12 -0.08
CA LEU A 373 -22.86 1.40 1.16
C LEU A 373 -23.25 2.34 2.30
N SER A 374 -22.73 3.56 2.28
CA SER A 374 -23.08 4.62 3.23
C SER A 374 -24.25 5.48 2.76
N GLY A 375 -24.95 5.08 1.68
CA GLY A 375 -26.07 5.82 1.08
C GLY A 375 -25.67 7.06 0.28
N ILE A 376 -24.39 7.21 -0.07
CA ILE A 376 -23.85 8.37 -0.77
C ILE A 376 -23.54 8.00 -2.22
N PHE A 377 -24.24 8.64 -3.16
CA PHE A 377 -24.07 8.43 -4.58
C PHE A 377 -23.54 9.71 -5.25
N LEU A 378 -22.40 9.60 -5.92
CA LEU A 378 -21.72 10.70 -6.60
C LEU A 378 -21.63 10.42 -8.10
N SER A 379 -21.45 11.47 -8.90
CA SER A 379 -21.44 11.37 -10.37
C SER A 379 -20.19 10.67 -10.90
N ASP A 380 -20.27 10.10 -12.10
CA ASP A 380 -19.10 9.51 -12.78
C ASP A 380 -17.96 10.53 -13.00
N THR A 381 -18.32 11.80 -13.21
CA THR A 381 -17.33 12.90 -13.29
C THR A 381 -16.55 13.04 -11.99
N PHE A 382 -17.24 13.00 -10.83
CA PHE A 382 -16.57 13.03 -9.53
C PHE A 382 -15.57 11.87 -9.40
N TRP A 383 -15.99 10.64 -9.74
CA TRP A 383 -15.12 9.47 -9.63
C TRP A 383 -13.94 9.49 -10.61
N THR A 384 -14.15 10.07 -11.80
CA THR A 384 -13.07 10.27 -12.79
C THR A 384 -12.02 11.24 -12.25
N ASP A 385 -12.47 12.39 -11.74
CA ASP A 385 -11.58 13.39 -11.13
C ASP A 385 -10.87 12.80 -9.91
N PHE A 386 -11.60 12.15 -9.02
CA PHE A 386 -11.04 11.48 -7.84
C PHE A 386 -9.95 10.46 -8.20
N ASN A 387 -10.17 9.62 -9.20
CA ASN A 387 -9.19 8.64 -9.66
C ASN A 387 -7.89 9.28 -10.17
N LEU A 388 -8.00 10.42 -10.84
CA LEU A 388 -6.85 11.18 -11.35
C LEU A 388 -6.13 11.93 -10.23
N GLN A 389 -6.88 12.71 -9.45
CA GLN A 389 -6.37 13.61 -8.42
C GLN A 389 -5.68 12.87 -7.29
N GLU A 390 -6.24 11.74 -6.87
CA GLU A 390 -5.81 11.09 -5.64
C GLU A 390 -4.77 9.97 -5.86
N PHE A 391 -4.72 9.40 -7.07
CA PHE A 391 -3.91 8.22 -7.35
C PHE A 391 -3.06 8.33 -8.61
N THR A 392 -3.69 8.45 -9.79
CA THR A 392 -2.95 8.37 -11.07
C THR A 392 -1.89 9.48 -11.17
N CYS A 393 -2.28 10.73 -10.93
CA CYS A 393 -1.39 11.88 -11.08
C CYS A 393 -0.31 11.96 -9.99
N PRO A 394 -0.61 11.77 -8.69
CA PRO A 394 0.40 11.68 -7.65
C PRO A 394 1.47 10.61 -7.94
N THR A 395 1.05 9.44 -8.41
CA THR A 395 1.95 8.33 -8.78
C THR A 395 2.90 8.73 -9.91
N GLY A 396 2.39 9.35 -10.98
CA GLY A 396 3.22 9.82 -12.10
C GLY A 396 4.19 10.93 -11.70
N ILE A 397 3.74 11.88 -10.88
CA ILE A 397 4.57 12.99 -10.40
C ILE A 397 5.69 12.48 -9.49
N ARG A 398 5.40 11.52 -8.62
CA ARG A 398 6.43 10.90 -7.79
C ARG A 398 7.43 10.08 -8.61
N ALA A 399 6.98 9.37 -9.64
CA ALA A 399 7.86 8.67 -10.56
C ALA A 399 8.82 9.63 -11.28
N ASN A 400 8.32 10.80 -11.71
CA ASN A 400 9.13 11.85 -12.32
C ASN A 400 10.16 12.43 -11.33
N ALA A 401 9.79 12.63 -10.06
CA ALA A 401 10.73 13.06 -9.02
C ALA A 401 11.87 12.05 -8.81
N SER A 402 11.56 10.74 -8.92
CA SER A 402 12.56 9.67 -8.86
C SER A 402 13.54 9.72 -10.04
N LEU A 403 13.03 9.95 -11.25
CA LEU A 403 13.86 10.14 -12.43
C LEU A 403 14.75 11.38 -12.32
N ALA A 404 14.21 12.50 -11.83
CA ALA A 404 14.96 13.72 -11.60
C ALA A 404 16.10 13.52 -10.57
N ALA A 405 15.87 12.67 -9.57
CA ALA A 405 16.86 12.23 -8.60
C ALA A 405 17.85 11.18 -9.16
N LYS A 406 17.70 10.75 -10.42
CA LYS A 406 18.51 9.71 -11.09
C LYS A 406 18.42 8.33 -10.44
N ASN A 407 17.30 8.04 -9.78
CA ASN A 407 17.06 6.71 -9.22
C ASN A 407 16.61 5.73 -10.31
N PRO A 408 17.12 4.48 -10.34
CA PRO A 408 16.52 3.42 -11.14
C PRO A 408 15.04 3.29 -10.78
N THR A 409 14.17 3.49 -11.76
CA THR A 409 12.71 3.59 -11.53
C THR A 409 11.99 2.71 -12.53
N TRP A 410 10.97 1.99 -12.08
CA TRP A 410 10.03 1.26 -12.91
C TRP A 410 8.61 1.66 -12.54
N ARG A 411 7.71 1.69 -13.52
CA ARG A 411 6.33 2.08 -13.30
C ARG A 411 5.36 1.06 -13.84
N TYR A 412 4.34 0.73 -13.06
CA TYR A 412 3.25 -0.13 -13.50
C TYR A 412 1.89 0.56 -13.40
N ARG A 413 0.92 0.03 -14.15
CA ARG A 413 -0.52 0.26 -13.95
C ARG A 413 -1.23 -1.08 -14.03
N TYR A 414 -2.06 -1.39 -13.04
CA TYR A 414 -2.73 -2.70 -12.92
C TYR A 414 -4.14 -2.68 -13.50
N PHE A 415 -4.46 -3.68 -14.32
CA PHE A 415 -5.72 -3.78 -15.10
C PHE A 415 -6.57 -5.02 -14.77
N GLY A 416 -6.18 -5.83 -13.79
CA GLY A 416 -6.83 -7.11 -13.53
C GLY A 416 -8.24 -6.93 -12.98
N VAL A 417 -9.20 -7.58 -13.65
CA VAL A 417 -10.59 -7.71 -13.20
C VAL A 417 -10.94 -9.19 -13.28
N PHE A 418 -11.05 -9.84 -12.12
CA PHE A 418 -11.32 -11.27 -12.04
C PHE A 418 -12.63 -11.56 -11.31
N PRO A 419 -13.36 -12.62 -11.69
CA PRO A 419 -14.68 -12.92 -11.12
C PRO A 419 -14.69 -13.14 -9.60
N ASP A 420 -13.63 -13.75 -9.06
CA ASP A 420 -13.37 -14.01 -7.64
C ASP A 420 -12.85 -12.78 -6.88
N MET A 421 -12.61 -11.67 -7.59
CA MET A 421 -12.13 -10.41 -7.03
C MET A 421 -13.10 -9.24 -7.23
N ALA A 422 -14.27 -9.46 -7.84
CA ALA A 422 -15.21 -8.40 -8.20
C ALA A 422 -15.98 -7.85 -6.97
N VAL A 423 -15.49 -6.79 -6.35
CA VAL A 423 -16.11 -6.18 -5.15
C VAL A 423 -17.54 -5.70 -5.41
N SER A 424 -17.76 -4.99 -6.51
CA SER A 424 -19.07 -4.60 -7.02
C SER A 424 -19.08 -4.68 -8.55
N SER A 425 -20.25 -4.62 -9.17
CA SER A 425 -20.35 -4.60 -10.64
C SER A 425 -19.70 -3.36 -11.28
N GLU A 426 -19.45 -2.31 -10.49
CA GLU A 426 -18.87 -1.04 -10.93
C GLU A 426 -17.43 -0.83 -10.42
N ALA A 427 -16.93 -1.69 -9.53
CA ALA A 427 -15.63 -1.51 -8.89
C ALA A 427 -14.43 -1.60 -9.85
N GLY A 428 -14.56 -2.36 -10.95
CA GLY A 428 -13.47 -2.53 -11.91
C GLY A 428 -12.14 -2.93 -11.26
N THR A 429 -11.07 -2.17 -11.56
CA THR A 429 -9.71 -2.34 -10.99
C THR A 429 -9.56 -1.43 -9.79
N TYR A 430 -10.31 -1.74 -8.75
CA TYR A 430 -10.46 -0.92 -7.55
C TYR A 430 -9.17 -0.78 -6.75
N HIS A 431 -9.13 0.21 -5.86
CA HIS A 431 -8.01 0.42 -4.96
C HIS A 431 -7.69 -0.81 -4.09
N ALA A 432 -6.42 -1.23 -4.06
CA ALA A 432 -5.92 -2.45 -3.39
C ALA A 432 -6.22 -3.79 -4.08
N ALA A 433 -6.83 -3.80 -5.28
CA ALA A 433 -7.12 -5.04 -6.02
C ALA A 433 -5.88 -5.87 -6.37
N GLU A 434 -4.69 -5.27 -6.41
CA GLU A 434 -3.42 -5.94 -6.64
C GLU A 434 -2.89 -6.67 -5.40
N VAL A 435 -3.34 -6.30 -4.19
CA VAL A 435 -2.73 -6.81 -2.96
C VAL A 435 -3.00 -8.31 -2.76
N PRO A 436 -4.25 -8.82 -2.85
CA PRO A 436 -4.48 -10.26 -2.72
C PRO A 436 -3.83 -11.09 -3.85
N ILE A 437 -3.56 -10.48 -5.00
CA ILE A 437 -2.86 -11.10 -6.12
C ILE A 437 -1.37 -11.26 -5.78
N ILE A 438 -0.75 -10.23 -5.21
CA ILE A 438 0.65 -10.25 -4.75
C ILE A 438 0.81 -11.20 -3.56
N PHE A 439 -0.11 -11.21 -2.59
CA PHE A 439 -0.03 -12.08 -1.41
C PHE A 439 -0.57 -13.50 -1.63
N ASP A 440 -1.16 -13.79 -2.80
CA ASP A 440 -1.82 -15.07 -3.10
C ASP A 440 -2.92 -15.43 -2.09
N THR A 441 -3.71 -14.43 -1.70
CA THR A 441 -4.79 -14.55 -0.71
C THR A 441 -6.17 -14.34 -1.34
N VAL A 442 -6.30 -14.47 -2.65
CA VAL A 442 -7.58 -14.36 -3.35
C VAL A 442 -8.59 -15.39 -2.82
N PRO A 443 -9.91 -15.12 -2.87
CA PRO A 443 -10.92 -16.08 -2.46
C PRO A 443 -10.81 -17.41 -3.22
N SER A 444 -11.09 -18.52 -2.53
CA SER A 444 -11.05 -19.85 -3.15
C SER A 444 -12.35 -20.25 -3.83
N SER A 445 -13.43 -19.46 -3.69
CA SER A 445 -14.76 -19.75 -4.23
C SER A 445 -15.51 -18.48 -4.68
N PRO A 446 -15.69 -18.28 -6.00
CA PRO A 446 -15.15 -19.10 -7.08
C PRO A 446 -13.61 -19.09 -7.03
N GLY A 447 -12.97 -20.17 -7.49
CA GLY A 447 -11.51 -20.20 -7.55
C GLY A 447 -10.97 -19.29 -8.65
N PRO A 448 -9.69 -18.90 -8.57
CA PRO A 448 -9.08 -18.00 -9.52
C PRO A 448 -9.04 -18.58 -10.93
N THR A 449 -9.10 -17.71 -11.92
CA THR A 449 -9.02 -18.13 -13.32
C THR A 449 -7.59 -18.55 -13.70
N VAL A 450 -7.42 -19.31 -14.79
CA VAL A 450 -6.07 -19.67 -15.31
C VAL A 450 -5.24 -18.42 -15.64
N ALA A 451 -5.88 -17.40 -16.21
CA ALA A 451 -5.21 -16.14 -16.54
C ALA A 451 -4.76 -15.40 -15.27
N GLU A 452 -5.62 -15.35 -14.26
CA GLU A 452 -5.32 -14.75 -12.97
C GLU A 452 -4.15 -15.44 -12.26
N VAL A 453 -4.14 -16.77 -12.17
CA VAL A 453 -3.01 -17.51 -11.58
C VAL A 453 -1.70 -17.20 -12.31
N SER A 454 -1.74 -17.14 -13.63
CA SER A 454 -0.57 -16.78 -14.45
C SER A 454 -0.09 -15.34 -14.17
N ILE A 455 -1.03 -14.40 -14.04
CA ILE A 455 -0.77 -12.99 -13.71
C ILE A 455 -0.23 -12.84 -12.30
N ALA A 456 -0.81 -13.53 -11.32
CA ALA A 456 -0.38 -13.52 -9.94
C ALA A 456 1.07 -14.01 -9.81
N ASN A 457 1.41 -15.12 -10.47
CA ASN A 457 2.79 -15.63 -10.55
C ASN A 457 3.73 -14.61 -11.21
N TYR A 458 3.32 -13.99 -12.32
CA TYR A 458 4.15 -13.01 -13.01
C TYR A 458 4.42 -11.75 -12.15
N MET A 459 3.39 -11.26 -11.45
CA MET A 459 3.47 -10.09 -10.57
C MET A 459 4.35 -10.38 -9.35
N ARG A 460 4.11 -11.47 -8.63
CA ARG A 460 4.94 -11.87 -7.48
C ARG A 460 6.41 -12.02 -7.87
N GLY A 461 6.68 -12.68 -8.99
CA GLY A 461 8.02 -12.82 -9.52
C GLY A 461 8.69 -11.47 -9.83
N ALA A 462 7.94 -10.46 -10.28
CA ALA A 462 8.48 -9.11 -10.52
C ALA A 462 8.84 -8.39 -9.20
N TRP A 463 7.97 -8.46 -8.18
CA TRP A 463 8.25 -7.89 -6.84
C TRP A 463 9.45 -8.58 -6.20
N ALA A 464 9.53 -9.90 -6.29
CA ALA A 464 10.66 -10.68 -5.81
C ALA A 464 11.95 -10.38 -6.58
N ALA A 465 11.89 -10.26 -7.91
CA ALA A 465 13.04 -9.87 -8.73
C ALA A 465 13.56 -8.49 -8.32
N PHE A 466 12.67 -7.52 -8.09
CA PHE A 466 13.03 -6.21 -7.56
C PHE A 466 13.68 -6.33 -6.18
N ALA A 467 13.09 -7.06 -5.23
CA ALA A 467 13.67 -7.21 -3.90
C ALA A 467 15.03 -7.91 -3.90
N LYS A 468 15.20 -8.96 -4.72
CA LYS A 468 16.45 -9.72 -4.84
C LYS A 468 17.59 -8.90 -5.44
N TYR A 469 17.27 -8.06 -6.43
CA TYR A 469 18.24 -7.22 -7.12
C TYR A 469 17.67 -5.81 -7.38
N PRO A 470 17.60 -4.91 -6.39
CA PRO A 470 16.86 -3.64 -6.54
C PRO A 470 17.26 -2.76 -7.72
N VAL A 471 18.52 -2.81 -8.15
CA VAL A 471 19.04 -1.99 -9.26
C VAL A 471 18.76 -2.59 -10.64
N ASN A 472 18.76 -3.93 -10.78
CA ASN A 472 18.75 -4.59 -12.09
C ASN A 472 17.70 -5.68 -12.24
N GLY A 473 17.03 -6.06 -11.15
CA GLY A 473 16.14 -7.22 -11.07
C GLY A 473 15.00 -7.13 -12.05
N LEU A 474 14.30 -6.00 -12.08
CA LEU A 474 13.20 -5.76 -13.02
C LEU A 474 13.69 -5.66 -14.47
N THR A 475 14.85 -5.05 -14.73
CA THR A 475 15.44 -5.06 -16.08
C THR A 475 15.80 -6.48 -16.53
N GLY A 476 16.36 -7.30 -15.64
CA GLY A 476 16.60 -8.72 -15.88
C GLY A 476 15.31 -9.52 -16.05
N TYR A 477 14.23 -9.09 -15.41
CA TYR A 477 12.86 -9.60 -15.58
C TYR A 477 12.18 -9.10 -16.86
N GLY A 478 12.88 -8.28 -17.67
CA GLY A 478 12.42 -7.77 -18.97
C GLY A 478 11.70 -6.43 -18.92
N TRP A 479 11.56 -5.80 -17.74
CA TRP A 479 10.87 -4.51 -17.63
C TRP A 479 11.76 -3.35 -18.10
N PRO A 480 11.20 -2.42 -18.90
CA PRO A 480 11.89 -1.20 -19.29
C PRO A 480 12.06 -0.30 -18.07
N GLY A 481 13.23 0.34 -17.94
CA GLY A 481 13.38 1.46 -17.01
C GLY A 481 12.40 2.58 -17.39
N TYR A 482 11.78 3.19 -16.37
CA TYR A 482 10.78 4.24 -16.54
C TYR A 482 11.37 5.41 -17.33
N ASN A 483 10.63 5.84 -18.35
CA ASN A 483 11.00 6.92 -19.25
C ASN A 483 9.72 7.57 -19.80
N THR A 484 9.55 8.86 -19.57
CA THR A 484 8.34 9.61 -19.94
C THR A 484 8.11 9.71 -21.44
N SER A 485 9.11 9.43 -22.28
CA SER A 485 9.05 9.52 -23.74
C SER A 485 9.07 8.17 -24.45
N GLN A 486 9.11 7.05 -23.73
CA GLN A 486 9.18 5.70 -24.28
C GLN A 486 8.07 4.82 -23.72
N ASP A 487 7.84 3.66 -24.36
CA ASP A 487 6.91 2.65 -23.87
C ASP A 487 7.46 1.96 -22.62
N SER A 488 7.30 2.63 -21.48
CA SER A 488 7.95 2.28 -20.22
C SER A 488 7.00 2.10 -19.04
N LEU A 489 5.71 2.44 -19.20
CA LEU A 489 4.67 2.06 -18.23
C LEU A 489 4.24 0.62 -18.52
N VAL A 490 4.47 -0.27 -17.55
CA VAL A 490 4.09 -1.68 -17.63
C VAL A 490 2.60 -1.83 -17.32
N ARG A 491 1.81 -2.37 -18.25
CA ARG A 491 0.39 -2.66 -18.01
C ARG A 491 0.22 -4.09 -17.53
N LEU A 492 0.12 -4.26 -16.22
CA LEU A 492 -0.08 -5.57 -15.61
C LEU A 492 -1.53 -6.02 -15.80
N ALA A 493 -1.74 -7.31 -16.13
CA ALA A 493 -3.05 -7.92 -16.31
C ALA A 493 -3.92 -7.29 -17.43
N TYR A 494 -3.34 -6.45 -18.28
CA TYR A 494 -4.07 -5.85 -19.40
C TYR A 494 -4.51 -6.94 -20.37
N GLU A 495 -5.80 -6.96 -20.74
CA GLU A 495 -6.39 -8.00 -21.60
C GLU A 495 -6.19 -9.43 -21.08
N ASN A 496 -6.05 -9.61 -19.76
CA ASN A 496 -5.81 -10.90 -19.11
C ASN A 496 -4.54 -11.63 -19.59
N VAL A 497 -3.51 -10.88 -20.01
CA VAL A 497 -2.20 -11.45 -20.38
C VAL A 497 -1.09 -11.05 -19.39
N THR A 498 -0.08 -11.92 -19.29
CA THR A 498 1.17 -11.65 -18.56
C THR A 498 2.19 -10.92 -19.44
N GLY A 499 3.27 -10.45 -18.82
CA GLY A 499 4.35 -9.77 -19.52
C GLY A 499 4.31 -8.25 -19.36
N VAL A 500 5.24 -7.59 -20.06
CA VAL A 500 5.52 -6.15 -19.87
C VAL A 500 4.39 -5.27 -20.40
N ASN A 501 3.81 -5.60 -21.55
CA ASN A 501 2.73 -4.83 -22.20
C ASN A 501 2.95 -3.30 -22.14
N GLY A 502 4.19 -2.88 -22.46
CA GLY A 502 4.67 -1.52 -22.29
C GLY A 502 3.87 -0.51 -23.11
N ILE A 503 3.72 0.70 -22.57
CA ILE A 503 3.09 1.82 -23.23
C ILE A 503 3.67 3.13 -22.75
N ASN A 504 3.63 4.16 -23.58
CA ASN A 504 4.07 5.48 -23.20
C ASN A 504 3.23 6.00 -22.00
N PRO A 505 3.86 6.38 -20.87
CA PRO A 505 3.18 6.87 -19.68
C PRO A 505 2.23 8.05 -19.93
N TYR A 506 2.56 8.90 -20.92
CA TYR A 506 1.73 10.05 -21.32
C TYR A 506 0.29 9.66 -21.66
N ARG A 507 0.04 8.42 -22.10
CA ARG A 507 -1.31 7.91 -22.38
C ARG A 507 -2.24 7.94 -21.17
N TYR A 508 -1.70 7.84 -19.96
CA TYR A 508 -2.47 7.87 -18.71
C TYR A 508 -2.20 9.13 -17.89
N ASP A 509 -1.13 9.86 -18.19
CA ASP A 509 -0.72 11.06 -17.45
C ASP A 509 -1.11 12.37 -18.15
N ALA A 510 -1.61 12.34 -19.39
CA ALA A 510 -1.88 13.56 -20.18
C ALA A 510 -2.79 14.56 -19.44
N ASP A 511 -3.79 14.06 -18.73
CA ASP A 511 -4.75 14.92 -18.01
C ASP A 511 -4.21 15.46 -16.69
N CYS A 512 -3.05 14.96 -16.22
CA CYS A 512 -2.45 15.41 -14.97
C CYS A 512 -1.97 16.87 -15.00
N VAL A 513 -1.83 17.48 -16.18
CA VAL A 513 -1.55 18.91 -16.32
C VAL A 513 -2.72 19.80 -15.89
N PHE A 514 -3.93 19.26 -15.90
CA PHE A 514 -5.16 19.97 -15.51
C PHE A 514 -5.56 19.68 -14.07
N VAL A 515 -4.78 18.84 -13.38
CA VAL A 515 -5.08 18.33 -12.05
C VAL A 515 -4.10 18.93 -11.04
N ASN A 516 -4.63 19.56 -9.99
CA ASN A 516 -3.83 20.11 -8.91
C ASN A 516 -3.56 19.06 -7.83
N VAL A 517 -2.42 18.37 -7.93
CA VAL A 517 -1.89 17.46 -6.89
C VAL A 517 -1.05 18.22 -5.85
N SER A 518 -1.62 19.21 -5.16
CA SER A 518 -0.80 20.04 -4.29
C SER A 518 -0.31 19.26 -3.07
N SER A 519 1.01 19.25 -2.83
CA SER A 519 1.58 19.07 -1.49
C SER A 519 2.04 20.42 -0.90
N THR A 520 1.18 21.45 -0.95
CA THR A 520 1.32 22.79 -0.31
C THR A 520 1.73 24.04 -1.14
N ASN A 521 1.82 23.98 -2.48
CA ASN A 521 1.82 25.22 -3.27
C ASN A 521 1.02 25.08 -4.58
N GLY A 522 -0.24 25.52 -4.58
CA GLY A 522 -1.12 25.54 -5.76
C GLY A 522 -0.83 26.67 -6.77
N SER A 523 0.33 27.35 -6.67
CA SER A 523 0.69 28.44 -7.58
C SER A 523 1.68 28.04 -8.68
N GLU A 524 2.27 26.84 -8.62
CA GLU A 524 3.24 26.38 -9.61
C GLU A 524 3.06 24.89 -9.91
N SER A 525 2.36 24.58 -11.00
CA SER A 525 2.52 23.27 -11.63
C SER A 525 3.95 23.17 -12.16
N PRO A 526 4.65 22.03 -12.03
CA PRO A 526 5.90 21.82 -12.74
C PRO A 526 5.64 22.05 -14.23
N ALA A 527 6.42 22.93 -14.86
CA ALA A 527 6.41 23.06 -16.31
C ALA A 527 6.83 21.70 -16.90
N LEU A 528 5.86 20.91 -17.35
CA LEU A 528 6.17 19.71 -18.10
C LEU A 528 6.80 20.15 -19.43
N PRO A 529 7.92 19.54 -19.86
CA PRO A 529 8.52 19.86 -21.15
C PRO A 529 7.47 19.66 -22.26
N ASP A 530 7.52 20.48 -23.30
CA ASP A 530 6.70 20.31 -24.50
C ASP A 530 6.94 18.90 -25.10
N LEU A 531 5.98 18.00 -24.92
CA LEU A 531 6.11 16.56 -25.24
C LEU A 531 5.77 16.22 -26.70
N GLY A 532 5.73 17.20 -27.61
CA GLY A 532 5.54 16.93 -29.04
C GLY A 532 4.14 16.41 -29.34
N ALA A 533 3.16 17.32 -29.28
CA ALA A 533 1.75 17.05 -29.55
C ALA A 533 1.52 16.49 -30.97
N GLY A 534 1.30 15.18 -31.06
CA GLY A 534 0.78 14.52 -32.26
C GLY A 534 -0.39 13.57 -31.99
N VAL A 535 -0.88 13.45 -30.75
CA VAL A 535 -1.95 12.50 -30.42
C VAL A 535 -2.95 13.09 -29.43
N THR A 536 -4.21 13.06 -29.84
CA THR A 536 -5.38 13.51 -29.06
C THR A 536 -5.56 12.64 -27.80
N PRO A 537 -5.85 13.24 -26.62
CA PRO A 537 -6.27 12.49 -25.43
C PRO A 537 -7.55 11.70 -25.73
N THR A 538 -7.57 10.39 -25.44
CA THR A 538 -8.78 9.56 -25.56
C THR A 538 -9.53 9.54 -24.23
N GLY A 539 -10.15 10.67 -23.90
CA GLY A 539 -11.11 10.79 -22.80
C GLY A 539 -12.53 10.47 -23.27
N THR A 540 -12.78 9.26 -23.77
CA THR A 540 -14.12 8.65 -23.80
C THR A 540 -13.97 7.14 -23.72
N GLY A 541 -13.73 6.62 -22.51
CA GLY A 541 -13.93 5.21 -22.24
C GLY A 541 -15.42 4.91 -22.24
N THR A 542 -15.99 4.61 -23.40
CA THR A 542 -17.30 3.94 -23.48
C THR A 542 -17.13 2.53 -22.91
N VAL A 543 -17.81 2.26 -21.80
CA VAL A 543 -18.10 0.89 -21.33
C VAL A 543 -18.78 0.13 -22.47
N PRO A 544 -18.34 -1.08 -22.86
CA PRO A 544 -19.05 -1.85 -23.88
C PRO A 544 -20.42 -2.27 -23.34
N SER A 545 -21.49 -1.60 -23.75
CA SER A 545 -22.85 -2.11 -23.54
C SER A 545 -23.10 -3.23 -24.55
N GLN A 546 -23.30 -4.45 -24.06
CA GLN A 546 -23.95 -5.48 -24.86
C GLN A 546 -25.41 -5.08 -25.09
N THR A 547 -25.84 -4.96 -26.34
CA THR A 547 -27.14 -5.43 -26.85
C THR A 547 -27.21 -5.20 -28.36
N GLY A 548 -27.67 -6.22 -29.09
CA GLY A 548 -27.85 -6.17 -30.53
C GLY A 548 -29.13 -5.47 -30.98
N GLY A 549 -29.16 -5.07 -32.25
CA GLY A 549 -30.39 -4.95 -33.04
C GLY A 549 -30.77 -3.56 -33.55
N GLY A 550 -30.32 -3.24 -34.77
CA GLY A 550 -31.18 -2.69 -35.84
C GLY A 550 -31.53 -1.18 -35.86
N GLY A 551 -31.01 -0.48 -36.87
CA GLY A 551 -31.88 0.26 -37.81
C GLY A 551 -31.93 1.80 -37.77
N SER A 552 -31.36 2.42 -38.81
CA SER A 552 -31.90 3.54 -39.62
C SER A 552 -31.87 5.00 -39.11
N SER A 553 -30.90 5.75 -39.67
CA SER A 553 -30.97 7.07 -40.34
C SER A 553 -32.07 8.09 -40.04
N GLY A 554 -31.65 9.35 -39.78
CA GLY A 554 -32.47 10.55 -39.93
C GLY A 554 -31.69 11.85 -39.71
N THR A 555 -31.49 12.62 -40.78
CA THR A 555 -30.88 13.96 -40.87
C THR A 555 -31.78 15.07 -40.30
N GLY A 556 -31.21 16.11 -39.70
CA GLY A 556 -31.93 17.36 -39.38
C GLY A 556 -31.03 18.49 -38.87
N ALA A 557 -31.10 19.66 -39.52
CA ALA A 557 -30.22 20.81 -39.35
C ALA A 557 -30.67 21.83 -38.28
N SER A 558 -29.66 22.52 -37.73
CA SER A 558 -29.60 23.89 -37.19
C SER A 558 -30.84 24.58 -36.58
N THR A 559 -30.69 25.09 -35.35
CA THR A 559 -30.96 26.49 -34.98
C THR A 559 -30.15 26.88 -33.73
N GLY A 560 -29.62 28.10 -33.70
CA GLY A 560 -28.84 28.64 -32.60
C GLY A 560 -29.70 29.26 -31.50
N ALA A 561 -29.19 29.24 -30.28
CA ALA A 561 -29.60 30.14 -29.21
C ALA A 561 -28.39 30.40 -28.29
N SER A 562 -27.97 31.67 -28.25
CA SER A 562 -27.08 32.24 -27.24
C SER A 562 -27.87 32.49 -25.96
N ALA A 563 -27.46 31.94 -24.82
CA ALA A 563 -27.72 32.56 -23.51
C ALA A 563 -26.84 31.96 -22.38
N THR A 564 -26.03 32.85 -21.79
CA THR A 564 -25.73 32.98 -20.36
C THR A 564 -25.01 31.84 -19.62
N SER A 565 -23.74 32.13 -19.27
CA SER A 565 -22.98 31.50 -18.20
C SER A 565 -23.67 31.68 -16.85
N THR A 566 -24.22 30.61 -16.29
CA THR A 566 -24.50 30.50 -14.86
C THR A 566 -23.34 29.76 -14.19
N LYS A 567 -22.57 30.49 -13.39
CA LYS A 567 -21.72 29.90 -12.34
C LYS A 567 -22.64 29.06 -11.44
N SER A 568 -22.56 27.74 -11.51
CA SER A 568 -23.13 26.89 -10.47
C SER A 568 -22.21 26.98 -9.25
N GLY A 569 -22.71 27.61 -8.19
CA GLY A 569 -22.06 27.61 -6.90
C GLY A 569 -21.94 26.17 -6.40
N GLY A 570 -20.72 25.77 -6.05
CA GLY A 570 -20.45 24.52 -5.35
C GLY A 570 -21.13 24.54 -3.99
N GLY A 571 -22.31 23.92 -3.90
CA GLY A 571 -22.93 23.59 -2.63
C GLY A 571 -22.10 22.50 -1.95
N ARG A 572 -21.53 22.82 -0.79
CA ARG A 572 -20.97 21.80 0.11
C ARG A 572 -22.12 20.92 0.58
N VAL A 573 -22.12 19.66 0.17
CA VAL A 573 -22.99 18.63 0.74
C VAL A 573 -22.38 18.23 2.09
N GLU A 574 -23.13 18.45 3.17
CA GLU A 574 -22.77 17.92 4.49
C GLU A 574 -22.97 16.40 4.48
N VAL A 575 -21.87 15.67 4.61
CA VAL A 575 -21.85 14.20 4.62
C VAL A 575 -21.82 13.75 6.09
N GLY A 576 -22.82 13.00 6.54
CA GLY A 576 -22.79 12.34 7.84
C GLY A 576 -21.68 11.28 7.87
N GLY A 577 -20.73 11.42 8.79
CA GLY A 577 -19.51 10.61 8.76
C GLY A 577 -19.68 9.23 9.35
N TRP A 578 -19.48 8.21 8.51
CA TRP A 578 -19.19 6.83 8.87
C TRP A 578 -18.47 6.18 7.70
N VAL A 579 -17.15 5.95 7.76
CA VAL A 579 -16.48 5.01 6.85
C VAL A 579 -15.35 4.30 7.58
N TRP A 580 -15.66 3.08 8.01
CA TRP A 580 -14.87 1.85 7.92
C TRP A 580 -15.79 0.78 8.52
N ILE A 581 -16.50 0.06 7.65
CA ILE A 581 -17.30 -1.10 8.02
C ILE A 581 -16.33 -2.28 7.92
N GLY A 582 -16.02 -2.92 9.05
CA GLY A 582 -15.53 -4.29 9.02
C GLY A 582 -16.62 -5.15 8.38
N MET A 583 -16.44 -5.51 7.11
CA MET A 583 -17.43 -6.23 6.31
C MET A 583 -17.27 -7.75 6.37
N GLY A 584 -16.26 -8.30 7.07
CA GLY A 584 -16.06 -9.75 7.07
C GLY A 584 -17.04 -10.56 7.90
N ALA A 585 -17.89 -9.94 8.73
CA ALA A 585 -18.95 -10.66 9.44
C ALA A 585 -20.13 -11.12 8.53
N LEU A 586 -20.08 -10.85 7.22
CA LEU A 586 -21.10 -11.27 6.24
C LEU A 586 -21.02 -12.75 5.82
N VAL A 587 -19.88 -13.43 5.99
CA VAL A 587 -19.68 -14.78 5.41
C VAL A 587 -20.53 -15.87 6.07
N ALA A 588 -21.03 -15.67 7.29
CA ALA A 588 -21.83 -16.68 7.99
C ALA A 588 -23.36 -16.48 7.93
N ALA A 589 -23.85 -15.26 7.65
CA ALA A 589 -25.27 -14.93 7.77
C ALA A 589 -26.06 -15.05 6.45
N CYS A 590 -25.42 -14.98 5.28
CA CYS A 590 -26.08 -15.07 3.97
C CYS A 590 -26.04 -16.46 3.32
N LEU A 591 -25.41 -17.46 3.96
CA LEU A 591 -25.33 -18.85 3.47
C LEU A 591 -26.30 -19.82 4.21
N LEU A 592 -27.24 -19.28 4.98
CA LEU A 592 -28.41 -19.97 5.54
C LEU A 592 -29.67 -19.25 5.08
#